data_AF-F2VQP9-F1
#
_entry.id   AF-F2VQP9-F1
#
_cell.length_a   1.000
_cell.length_b   1.000
_cell.length_c   1.000
_cell.angle_alpha   90.00
_cell.angle_beta   90.00
_cell.angle_gamma   90.00
#
_symmetry.space_group_name_H-M   'P 1'
#
loop_
_entity.id
_entity.type
_entity.pdbx_description
1 polymer ?
#
loop_
_entity_poly.entity_id
_entity_poly.type
_entity_poly.pdbx_seq_one_letter_code
_entity_poly.pdbx_strand_id
1 'polypeptide(L)'
;MHTLCARGTMKPEISAAVGFLSRFLRVKGHVNDRQVQTFSQSLQDILAEQYKHHWFPDRPCKGSGYRCIRINHKMDPLVGQAGQRI
;
A
#
# COMPACT_ATOMS: atom_id res chain seq x y z
N MET A 1 -6.79 30.50 -2.96
CA MET A 1 -6.48 29.23 -3.64
C MET A 1 -6.17 28.13 -2.61
N HIS A 2 -7.11 27.82 -1.71
CA HIS A 2 -6.96 26.72 -0.73
C HIS A 2 -7.98 25.64 -1.10
N THR A 3 -7.62 24.80 -2.06
CA THR A 3 -8.48 23.76 -2.61
C THR A 3 -8.40 22.53 -1.72
N LEU A 4 -9.48 22.26 -0.99
CA LEU A 4 -10.00 20.93 -0.67
C LEU A 4 -8.95 19.86 -0.31
N CYS A 5 -8.21 20.04 0.78
CA CYS A 5 -7.61 18.88 1.45
C CYS A 5 -8.75 18.11 2.11
N ALA A 6 -9.30 17.15 1.38
CA ALA A 6 -10.27 16.21 1.91
C ALA A 6 -9.72 15.64 3.23
N ARG A 7 -10.53 15.66 4.28
CA ARG A 7 -10.29 14.89 5.52
C ARG A 7 -10.45 13.39 5.22
N GLY A 8 -9.70 12.89 4.24
CA GLY A 8 -9.71 11.51 3.81
C GLY A 8 -8.98 10.65 4.82
N THR A 9 -9.67 9.64 5.35
CA THR A 9 -8.99 8.52 6.02
C THR A 9 -8.08 7.82 4.99
N MET A 10 -6.90 7.34 5.37
CA MET A 10 -5.94 6.69 4.45
C MET A 10 -6.42 5.41 3.74
N LYS A 11 -7.58 4.86 4.13
CA LYS A 11 -8.06 3.55 3.68
C LYS A 11 -8.28 3.46 2.17
N PRO A 12 -8.97 4.41 1.50
CA PRO A 12 -9.19 4.34 0.05
C PRO A 12 -7.88 4.37 -0.74
N GLU A 13 -6.92 5.22 -0.36
CA GLU A 13 -5.63 5.35 -1.04
C GLU A 13 -4.77 4.10 -0.86
N ILE A 14 -4.74 3.53 0.35
CA ILE A 14 -4.06 2.25 0.63
C ILE A 14 -4.71 1.14 -0.18
N SER A 15 -6.04 1.03 -0.17
CA SER A 15 -6.77 -0.01 -0.92
C SER A 15 -6.49 0.07 -2.42
N ALA A 16 -6.48 1.28 -3.00
CA ALA A 16 -6.15 1.49 -4.40
C ALA A 16 -4.71 1.06 -4.74
N ALA A 17 -3.73 1.45 -3.91
CA ALA A 17 -2.32 1.06 -4.09
C ALA A 17 -2.12 -0.45 -3.98
N VAL A 18 -2.72 -1.10 -2.98
CA VAL A 18 -2.62 -2.55 -2.79
C VAL A 18 -3.33 -3.30 -3.91
N GLY A 19 -4.49 -2.83 -4.37
CA GLY A 19 -5.19 -3.39 -5.52
C GLY A 19 -4.35 -3.34 -6.80
N PHE A 20 -3.66 -2.23 -7.03
CA PHE A 20 -2.72 -2.09 -8.14
C PHE A 20 -1.59 -3.13 -8.06
N LEU A 21 -0.93 -3.26 -6.91
CA LEU A 21 0.15 -4.26 -6.72
C LEU A 21 -0.35 -5.70 -6.88
N SER A 22 -1.53 -6.01 -6.34
CA SER A 22 -2.13 -7.35 -6.38
C SER A 22 -2.48 -7.79 -7.80
N ARG A 23 -2.73 -6.85 -8.72
CA ARG A 23 -2.94 -7.16 -10.15
C ARG A 23 -1.71 -7.78 -10.79
N PHE A 24 -0.50 -7.38 -10.40
CA PHE A 24 0.74 -7.97 -10.95
C PHE A 24 0.91 -9.43 -10.54
N LEU A 25 0.50 -9.78 -9.32
CA LEU A 25 0.54 -11.15 -8.83
C LEU A 25 -0.38 -12.07 -9.65
N ARG A 26 -1.58 -11.60 -9.98
CA ARG A 26 -2.54 -12.31 -10.85
C ARG A 26 -1.97 -12.53 -12.25
N VAL A 27 -1.36 -11.50 -12.84
CA VAL A 27 -0.83 -11.56 -14.23
C VAL A 27 0.30 -12.58 -14.37
N LYS A 28 1.13 -12.77 -13.33
CA LYS A 28 2.25 -13.72 -13.37
C LYS A 28 1.84 -15.18 -13.20
N GLY A 29 0.60 -15.47 -12.79
CA GLY A 29 0.04 -16.82 -12.80
C GLY A 29 0.61 -17.81 -11.77
N HIS A 30 1.48 -17.36 -10.86
CA HIS A 30 2.10 -18.22 -9.84
C HIS A 30 1.35 -18.25 -8.50
N VAL A 31 0.25 -17.50 -8.38
CA VAL A 31 -0.54 -17.42 -7.15
C VAL A 31 -2.04 -17.58 -7.44
N ASN A 32 -2.75 -18.23 -6.53
CA ASN A 32 -4.20 -18.42 -6.60
C ASN A 32 -4.97 -17.23 -5.97
N ASP A 33 -6.29 -17.20 -6.15
CA ASP A 33 -7.14 -16.11 -5.66
C ASP A 33 -7.07 -15.91 -4.15
N ARG A 34 -6.98 -17.01 -3.38
CA ARG A 34 -6.85 -16.97 -1.93
C ARG A 34 -5.52 -16.35 -1.50
N GLN A 35 -4.42 -16.73 -2.15
CA GLN A 35 -3.12 -16.11 -1.93
C GLN A 35 -3.17 -14.62 -2.26
N VAL A 36 -3.76 -14.21 -3.38
CA VAL A 36 -3.88 -12.79 -3.72
C VAL A 36 -4.72 -12.02 -2.68
N GLN A 37 -5.81 -12.61 -2.17
CA GLN A 37 -6.61 -12.03 -1.10
C GLN A 37 -5.81 -11.90 0.21
N THR A 38 -5.08 -12.95 0.61
CA THR A 38 -4.22 -12.94 1.80
C THR A 38 -3.15 -11.86 1.69
N PHE A 39 -2.47 -11.75 0.54
CA PHE A 39 -1.49 -10.70 0.27
C PHE A 39 -2.13 -9.31 0.37
N SER A 40 -3.29 -9.12 -0.26
CA SER A 40 -4.00 -7.84 -0.28
C SER A 40 -4.39 -7.39 1.12
N GLN A 41 -4.94 -8.30 1.94
CA GLN A 41 -5.32 -7.97 3.31
C GLN A 41 -4.09 -7.67 4.17
N SER A 42 -3.09 -8.55 4.09
CA SER A 42 -1.82 -8.41 4.81
C SER A 42 -1.14 -7.08 4.54
N LEU A 43 -1.03 -6.68 3.27
CA LEU A 43 -0.36 -5.44 2.90
C LEU A 43 -1.17 -4.21 3.35
N GLN A 44 -2.50 -4.24 3.24
CA GLN A 44 -3.34 -3.14 3.76
C GLN A 44 -3.12 -2.91 5.25
N ASP A 45 -3.08 -3.97 6.05
CA ASP A 45 -2.87 -3.87 7.50
C ASP A 45 -1.46 -3.34 7.85
N ILE A 46 -0.43 -3.84 7.15
CA ILE A 46 0.96 -3.37 7.33
C ILE A 46 1.07 -1.88 6.99
N LEU A 47 0.51 -1.45 5.85
CA LEU A 47 0.59 -0.04 5.42
C LEU A 47 -0.21 0.88 6.34
N ALA A 48 -1.40 0.46 6.79
CA ALA A 48 -2.22 1.22 7.72
C ALA A 48 -1.47 1.47 9.04
N GLU A 49 -0.84 0.43 9.59
CA GLU A 49 -0.05 0.54 10.82
C GLU A 49 1.20 1.41 10.62
N GLN A 50 1.92 1.22 9.51
CA GLN A 50 3.12 2.00 9.20
C GLN A 50 2.82 3.49 9.00
N TYR A 51 1.69 3.82 8.37
CA TYR A 51 1.36 5.19 7.99
C TYR A 51 0.59 5.97 9.07
N LYS A 52 0.16 5.32 10.16
CA LYS A 52 -0.70 5.92 11.20
C LYS A 52 -0.22 7.27 11.74
N HIS A 53 1.09 7.48 11.84
CA HIS A 53 1.70 8.74 12.32
C HIS A 53 2.36 9.57 11.19
N HIS A 54 2.26 9.10 9.95
CA HIS A 54 2.85 9.72 8.77
C HIS A 54 1.80 10.04 7.71
N TRP A 55 0.53 10.17 8.10
CA TRP A 55 -0.57 10.60 7.25
C TRP A 55 -1.03 12.00 7.65
N PHE A 56 -0.86 12.98 6.75
CA PHE A 56 -1.20 14.38 7.00
C PHE A 56 -2.21 14.86 5.94
N PRO A 57 -3.53 14.69 6.15
CA PRO A 57 -4.54 15.04 5.15
C PRO A 57 -4.43 16.49 4.67
N ASP A 58 -4.14 17.42 5.57
CA ASP A 58 -4.00 18.86 5.26
C ASP A 58 -2.66 19.22 4.58
N ARG A 59 -1.70 18.29 4.57
CA ARG A 59 -0.39 18.47 3.92
C ARG A 59 0.03 17.17 3.22
N PRO A 60 -0.61 16.79 2.09
CA PRO A 60 -0.44 15.47 1.48
C PRO A 60 1.02 15.12 1.13
N CYS A 61 1.80 16.11 0.72
CA CYS A 61 3.23 15.95 0.40
C CYS A 61 4.09 15.66 1.64
N LYS A 62 3.67 16.06 2.85
CA LYS A 62 4.40 15.76 4.10
C LYS A 62 4.37 14.26 4.34
N GLY A 63 5.55 13.67 4.57
CA GLY A 63 5.69 12.23 4.75
C GLY A 63 5.51 11.38 3.47
N SER A 64 5.32 11.99 2.30
CA SER A 64 5.16 11.24 1.03
C SER A 64 6.35 10.32 0.72
N GLY A 65 7.58 10.78 0.96
CA GLY A 65 8.79 9.95 0.82
C GLY A 65 8.82 8.75 1.77
N TYR A 66 8.34 8.92 3.01
CA TYR A 66 8.21 7.83 3.98
C TYR A 66 7.17 6.78 3.54
N ARG A 67 6.06 7.24 2.94
CA ARG A 67 5.01 6.36 2.41
C ARG A 67 5.32 5.79 1.03
N CYS A 68 6.44 6.17 0.41
CA CYS A 68 6.79 5.70 -0.92
C CYS A 68 7.11 4.20 -0.90
N ILE A 69 6.41 3.43 -1.71
CA ILE A 69 6.72 2.02 -1.97
C ILE A 69 7.71 1.98 -3.14
N ARG A 70 8.93 1.53 -2.91
CA ARG A 70 9.99 1.50 -3.93
C ARG A 70 10.50 0.08 -4.16
N ILE A 71 10.25 -0.41 -5.37
CA ILE A 71 10.77 -1.71 -5.84
C ILE A 71 11.77 -1.44 -6.97
N ASN A 72 13.01 -1.84 -6.77
CA ASN A 72 14.07 -1.75 -7.78
C ASN A 72 14.97 -3.02 -7.70
N HIS A 73 16.29 -2.87 -7.62
CA HIS A 73 17.20 -3.98 -7.28
C HIS A 73 16.94 -4.58 -5.89
N LYS A 74 16.15 -3.91 -5.04
CA LYS A 74 15.67 -4.42 -3.76
C LYS A 74 14.15 -4.38 -3.72
N MET A 75 13.55 -5.39 -3.10
CA MET A 75 12.12 -5.42 -2.81
C MET A 75 11.80 -4.43 -1.68
N ASP A 76 10.68 -3.72 -1.80
CA ASP A 76 10.16 -2.92 -0.70
C ASP A 76 9.89 -3.84 0.50
N PRO A 77 10.41 -3.53 1.70
CA PRO A 77 10.33 -4.45 2.83
C PRO A 77 8.89 -4.77 3.26
N LEU A 78 7.96 -3.81 3.14
CA LEU A 78 6.57 -4.01 3.53
C LEU A 78 5.84 -4.92 2.52
N VAL A 79 6.13 -4.72 1.23
CA VAL A 79 5.64 -5.61 0.16
C VAL A 79 6.23 -7.01 0.31
N GLY A 80 7.54 -7.12 0.57
CA GLY A 80 8.22 -8.39 0.80
C GLY A 80 7.66 -9.15 2.01
N GLN A 81 7.42 -8.45 3.12
CA GLN A 81 6.79 -9.02 4.30
C GLN A 81 5.39 -9.56 4.02
N ALA A 82 4.56 -8.84 3.25
CA ALA A 82 3.25 -9.34 2.84
C ALA A 82 3.37 -10.56 1.91
N GLY A 83 4.36 -10.56 1.01
CA GLY A 83 4.64 -11.68 0.10
C GLY A 83 5.06 -12.97 0.80
N GLN A 84 5.72 -12.90 1.96
CA GLN A 84 6.08 -14.09 2.76
C GLN A 84 4.89 -14.81 3.39
N ARG A 85 3.69 -14.21 3.37
CA ARG A 85 2.46 -14.79 3.93
C ARG A 85 1.64 -15.59 2.91
N ILE A 86 2.13 -15.74 1.67
CA ILE A 86 1.42 -16.39 0.57
C ILE A 86 2.26 -17.43 -0.16
#